data_AF-A0A428XEH6-F1
#
_entry.id   AF-A0A428XEH6-F1
#
_cell.length_a   1.000
_cell.length_b   1.000
_cell.length_c   1.000
_cell.angle_alpha   90.00
_cell.angle_beta   90.00
_cell.angle_gamma   90.00
#
_symmetry.space_group_name_H-M   'P 1'
#
loop_
_entity.id
_entity.type
_entity.pdbx_description
1 polymer ?
#
loop_
_entity_poly.entity_id
_entity_poly.type
_entity_poly.pdbx_seq_one_letter_code
_entity_poly.pdbx_strand_id
1 'polypeptide(L)'
;MAGSARTITGQAVGRCAARRQDVTNRLAELILETVHAHRLIGIEDLLQKVGARAHTSKLNVAAELWDLIHWEQIRLTVDSCVTTQENGEHGPAPSTGRDSRARAEKRPNDIRTEARLDRDRVLHSPALHRLAGVTQIVSPDYSGHLMHSRLTHSIKVGQVGRRIADQLASRTDEAVIAAGGGLDADVVEAACLAHDVGHPPFGHAGEQALDVYAREQMDLPNGFEGNAQSFRVLSRLESRFQHHPGLNLTAATLAAVIKYPWLRDEDPDSVKWRKFNAYESDKLTFDNVRAAVPVAPEAQTLEASIMDTADDITYALHDLEDFYCAGSFPRNQIVAVLGDFLGARRNTTAHVPVAEDFHELEALDLRLKRDFPSRHRDGHLALAAEKVLVLIEYTMLRHFNGSRTAYTMIRSAFAARTDSYVRGITAGPNGPHEAVTARLRDDHWHEVQVLKWLTRKFVIARAELALSQLGQTRVLRDTVARLLEWSERDPRRLPRTLYEYREGMPDSPTSGRRAILDYVSSLTDAQLLTLSRTLAGSGERGIGNTFFVF
;
A
#
# COMPACT_ATOMS: atom_id res chain seq x y z
N MET A 1 -12.52 -47.80 -39.41
CA MET A 1 -11.86 -48.77 -38.53
C MET A 1 -11.28 -48.05 -37.33
N ALA A 2 -11.98 -48.14 -36.20
CA ALA A 2 -11.48 -47.76 -34.89
C ALA A 2 -10.43 -48.80 -34.45
N GLY A 3 -9.18 -48.41 -34.25
CA GLY A 3 -8.12 -49.39 -33.97
C GLY A 3 -6.79 -48.87 -33.41
N SER A 4 -6.47 -47.57 -33.41
CA SER A 4 -5.15 -47.10 -32.94
C SER A 4 -5.14 -46.11 -31.76
N ALA A 5 -6.31 -45.71 -31.23
CA ALA A 5 -6.37 -44.73 -30.14
C ALA A 5 -6.37 -45.33 -28.71
N ARG A 6 -6.40 -46.66 -28.54
CA ARG A 6 -6.47 -47.31 -27.21
C ARG A 6 -5.12 -47.77 -26.63
N THR A 7 -4.02 -47.68 -27.37
CA THR A 7 -2.72 -48.23 -26.91
C THR A 7 -1.80 -47.18 -26.28
N ILE A 8 -2.04 -45.88 -26.51
CA ILE A 8 -1.17 -44.80 -26.01
C ILE A 8 -1.55 -44.36 -24.58
N THR A 9 -2.80 -44.52 -24.18
CA THR A 9 -3.27 -44.15 -22.82
C THR A 9 -2.90 -45.18 -21.75
N GLY A 10 -2.74 -46.47 -22.09
CA GLY A 10 -2.33 -47.51 -21.12
C GLY A 10 -0.87 -47.42 -20.68
N GLN A 11 0.06 -47.05 -21.59
CA GLN A 11 1.50 -46.94 -21.28
C GLN A 11 1.89 -45.67 -20.52
N ALA A 12 1.05 -44.62 -20.55
CA ALA A 12 1.28 -43.38 -19.79
C ALA A 12 0.82 -43.50 -18.34
N VAL A 13 -0.31 -44.18 -18.11
CA VAL A 13 -0.86 -44.43 -16.76
C VAL A 13 0.03 -45.42 -15.97
N GLY A 14 0.56 -46.46 -16.63
CA GLY A 14 1.49 -47.40 -16.00
C GLY A 14 2.83 -46.78 -15.58
N ARG A 15 3.36 -45.83 -16.35
CA ARG A 15 4.61 -45.11 -16.02
C ARG A 15 4.44 -44.10 -14.89
N CYS A 16 3.25 -43.52 -14.72
CA CYS A 16 2.92 -42.63 -13.61
C CYS A 16 2.73 -43.40 -12.29
N ALA A 17 2.13 -44.60 -12.34
CA ALA A 17 1.97 -45.46 -11.17
C ALA A 17 3.31 -46.03 -10.68
N ALA A 18 4.18 -46.47 -11.60
CA ALA A 18 5.53 -46.93 -11.27
C ALA A 18 6.40 -45.82 -10.65
N ARG A 19 6.34 -44.58 -11.18
CA ARG A 19 7.03 -43.43 -10.59
C ARG A 19 6.52 -43.05 -9.21
N ARG A 20 5.22 -43.19 -8.92
CA ARG A 20 4.69 -42.97 -7.56
C ARG A 20 5.16 -44.04 -6.59
N GLN A 21 5.21 -45.30 -7.01
CA GLN A 21 5.69 -46.39 -6.16
C GLN A 21 7.19 -46.25 -5.87
N ASP A 22 8.00 -45.87 -6.85
CA ASP A 22 9.44 -45.62 -6.67
C ASP A 22 9.71 -44.44 -5.72
N VAL A 23 8.95 -43.35 -5.83
CA VAL A 23 9.08 -42.21 -4.90
C VAL A 23 8.68 -42.60 -3.47
N THR A 24 7.64 -43.43 -3.32
CA THR A 24 7.18 -43.89 -2.00
C THR A 24 8.19 -44.85 -1.36
N ASN A 25 8.79 -45.74 -2.16
CA ASN A 25 9.82 -46.67 -1.69
C ASN A 25 11.13 -45.93 -1.35
N ARG A 26 11.50 -44.90 -2.14
CA ARG A 26 12.69 -44.09 -1.87
C ARG A 26 12.54 -43.22 -0.63
N LEU A 27 11.33 -42.73 -0.36
CA LEU A 27 11.01 -42.01 0.87
C LEU A 27 11.11 -42.93 2.10
N ALA A 28 10.66 -44.19 1.98
CA ALA A 28 10.77 -45.18 3.06
C ALA A 28 12.23 -45.56 3.35
N GLU A 29 13.08 -45.70 2.32
CA GLU A 29 14.52 -45.93 2.48
C GLU A 29 15.22 -44.74 3.15
N LEU A 30 14.93 -43.51 2.74
CA LEU A 30 15.53 -42.30 3.33
C LEU A 30 15.14 -42.10 4.80
N ILE A 31 13.90 -42.43 5.16
CA ILE A 31 13.45 -42.40 6.56
C ILE A 31 14.22 -43.44 7.39
N LEU A 32 14.39 -44.65 6.88
CA LEU A 32 15.15 -45.71 7.56
C LEU A 32 16.64 -45.38 7.70
N GLU A 33 17.26 -44.82 6.66
CA GLU A 33 18.65 -44.36 6.69
C GLU A 33 18.86 -43.21 7.68
N THR A 34 17.91 -42.28 7.77
CA THR A 34 17.98 -41.13 8.68
C THR A 34 17.82 -41.55 10.14
N VAL A 35 16.93 -42.51 10.41
CA VAL A 35 16.75 -43.12 11.74
C VAL A 35 18.00 -43.88 12.18
N HIS A 36 18.67 -44.59 11.26
CA HIS A 36 19.92 -45.29 11.57
C HIS A 36 21.13 -44.35 11.72
N ALA A 37 21.24 -43.31 10.89
CA ALA A 37 22.39 -42.41 10.87
C ALA A 37 22.47 -41.50 12.12
N HIS A 38 21.33 -41.14 12.72
CA HIS A 38 21.29 -40.13 13.79
C HIS A 38 21.23 -40.70 15.21
N ARG A 39 21.31 -42.04 15.41
CA ARG A 39 21.22 -42.72 16.72
C ARG A 39 20.22 -42.02 17.66
N LEU A 40 19.00 -41.77 17.19
CA LEU A 40 17.93 -41.16 17.98
C LEU A 40 17.39 -42.21 18.96
N ILE A 41 18.16 -42.46 20.02
CA ILE A 41 17.77 -43.27 21.17
C ILE A 41 16.63 -42.52 21.86
N GLY A 42 15.40 -42.96 21.64
CA GLY A 42 14.22 -42.39 22.29
C GLY A 42 12.88 -42.68 21.60
N ILE A 43 12.87 -43.05 20.32
CA ILE A 43 11.61 -43.34 19.60
C ILE A 43 10.99 -44.69 20.01
N GLU A 44 11.79 -45.70 20.37
CA GLU A 44 11.26 -46.98 20.86
C GLU A 44 10.46 -46.83 22.17
N ASP A 45 10.88 -45.91 23.05
CA ASP A 45 10.20 -45.60 24.31
C ASP A 45 8.91 -44.79 24.08
N LEU A 46 8.88 -43.98 23.00
CA LEU A 46 7.69 -43.24 22.55
C LEU A 46 6.64 -44.18 21.92
N LEU A 47 7.09 -45.16 21.14
CA LEU A 47 6.23 -46.17 20.51
C LEU A 47 5.61 -47.11 21.56
N GLN A 48 6.33 -47.47 22.63
CA GLN A 48 5.76 -48.21 23.76
C GLN A 48 4.72 -47.39 24.55
N LYS A 49 4.93 -46.08 24.74
CA LYS A 49 3.97 -45.20 25.44
C LYS A 49 2.70 -44.94 24.64
N VAL A 50 2.78 -44.88 23.32
CA VAL A 50 1.60 -44.73 22.44
C VAL A 50 0.82 -46.04 22.33
N GLY A 51 1.49 -47.20 22.43
CA GLY A 51 0.83 -48.51 22.45
C GLY A 51 -0.03 -48.80 23.69
N ALA A 52 0.16 -48.07 24.79
CA ALA A 52 -0.53 -48.32 26.07
C ALA A 52 -1.69 -47.35 26.39
N ARG A 53 -1.95 -46.34 25.55
CA ARG A 53 -3.09 -45.42 25.72
C ARG A 53 -3.90 -45.33 24.45
N ALA A 54 -4.81 -46.30 24.27
CA ALA A 54 -5.95 -46.11 23.40
C ALA A 54 -6.82 -44.96 23.93
N HIS A 55 -7.27 -44.09 23.03
CA HIS A 55 -8.07 -42.87 23.23
C HIS A 55 -7.34 -41.56 23.56
N THR A 56 -6.50 -41.09 22.62
CA THR A 56 -6.43 -39.66 22.29
C THR A 56 -6.24 -39.48 20.77
N SER A 57 -6.83 -38.42 20.23
CA SER A 57 -7.17 -38.21 18.82
C SER A 57 -5.99 -38.20 17.85
N LYS A 58 -6.14 -38.94 16.73
CA LYS A 58 -5.22 -39.11 15.59
C LYS A 58 -4.80 -37.83 14.84
N LEU A 59 -5.16 -36.64 15.29
CA LEU A 59 -4.93 -35.36 14.59
C LEU A 59 -3.57 -34.70 14.93
N ASN A 60 -3.03 -34.88 16.14
CA ASN A 60 -1.82 -34.14 16.54
C ASN A 60 -0.51 -34.74 16.03
N VAL A 61 -0.43 -36.07 15.92
CA VAL A 61 0.79 -36.76 15.41
C VAL A 61 0.95 -36.59 13.90
N ALA A 62 -0.16 -36.41 13.17
CA ALA A 62 -0.13 -36.15 11.73
C ALA A 62 0.33 -34.72 11.40
N ALA A 63 0.04 -33.74 12.26
CA ALA A 63 0.47 -32.35 12.09
C ALA A 63 1.99 -32.19 12.30
N GLU A 64 2.55 -32.82 13.33
CA GLU A 64 4.00 -32.73 13.59
C GLU A 64 4.84 -33.50 12.55
N LEU A 65 4.32 -34.61 12.00
CA LEU A 65 4.96 -35.31 10.87
C LEU A 65 4.84 -34.52 9.55
N TRP A 66 3.79 -33.72 9.38
CA TRP A 66 3.58 -32.89 8.19
C TRP A 66 4.59 -31.73 8.12
N ASP A 67 4.89 -31.09 9.26
CA ASP A 67 5.85 -29.98 9.33
C ASP A 67 7.29 -30.43 9.05
N LEU A 68 7.66 -31.64 9.48
CA LEU A 68 8.97 -32.23 9.21
C LEU A 68 9.15 -32.62 7.74
N ILE A 69 8.12 -33.18 7.10
CA ILE A 69 8.15 -33.56 5.67
C ILE A 69 8.14 -32.31 4.77
N HIS A 70 7.44 -31.24 5.16
CA HIS A 70 7.42 -29.98 4.42
C HIS A 70 8.80 -29.30 4.40
N TRP A 71 9.54 -29.34 5.52
CA TRP A 71 10.88 -28.76 5.60
C TRP A 71 11.87 -29.48 4.67
N GLU A 72 11.81 -30.81 4.58
CA GLU A 72 12.74 -31.60 3.76
C GLU A 72 12.44 -31.46 2.26
N GLN A 73 11.17 -31.31 1.86
CA GLN A 73 10.78 -30.99 0.49
C GLN A 73 11.25 -29.59 0.04
N ILE A 74 11.24 -28.60 0.93
CA ILE A 74 11.78 -27.27 0.65
C ILE A 74 13.30 -27.34 0.44
N ARG A 75 14.02 -28.11 1.27
CA ARG A 75 15.48 -28.26 1.16
C ARG A 75 15.92 -28.95 -0.15
N LEU A 76 15.23 -30.02 -0.56
CA LEU A 76 15.53 -30.73 -1.81
C LEU A 76 15.19 -29.91 -3.06
N THR A 77 14.18 -29.03 -2.98
CA THR A 77 13.85 -28.11 -4.09
C THR A 77 14.91 -27.02 -4.23
N VAL A 78 15.49 -26.55 -3.11
CA VAL A 78 16.58 -25.57 -3.09
C VAL A 78 17.90 -26.18 -3.59
N ASP A 79 18.23 -27.43 -3.23
CA ASP A 79 19.47 -28.08 -3.67
C ASP A 79 19.44 -28.49 -5.16
N SER A 80 18.27 -28.82 -5.72
CA SER A 80 18.15 -29.12 -7.17
C SER A 80 18.36 -27.92 -8.10
N CYS A 81 18.33 -26.70 -7.54
CA CYS A 81 18.57 -25.45 -8.27
C CYS A 81 20.05 -25.01 -8.27
N VAL A 82 20.95 -25.69 -7.53
CA VAL A 82 22.34 -25.24 -7.34
C VAL A 82 23.36 -26.00 -8.19
N THR A 83 23.01 -27.12 -8.83
CA THR A 83 23.99 -27.94 -9.57
C THR A 83 23.84 -27.87 -11.09
N THR A 84 24.08 -26.71 -11.69
CA THR A 84 24.60 -26.62 -13.08
C THR A 84 25.27 -25.27 -13.30
N GLN A 85 26.55 -25.13 -12.94
CA GLN A 85 27.44 -24.13 -13.55
C GLN A 85 28.90 -24.39 -13.13
N GLU A 86 29.59 -25.23 -13.88
CA GLU A 86 31.04 -25.12 -14.04
C GLU A 86 31.31 -24.82 -15.51
N ASN A 87 31.83 -23.62 -15.77
CA ASN A 87 32.87 -23.27 -16.77
C ASN A 87 32.71 -21.80 -17.26
N GLY A 88 33.78 -21.00 -17.10
CA GLY A 88 34.13 -19.91 -18.03
C GLY A 88 33.85 -18.47 -17.60
N GLU A 89 34.73 -17.93 -16.77
CA GLU A 89 35.28 -16.54 -16.73
C GLU A 89 34.48 -15.36 -17.33
N HIS A 90 33.77 -14.64 -16.44
CA HIS A 90 33.75 -13.17 -16.22
C HIS A 90 32.48 -12.83 -15.41
N GLY A 91 32.56 -12.95 -14.08
CA GLY A 91 31.39 -12.89 -13.20
C GLY A 91 30.79 -11.49 -13.04
N PRO A 92 29.45 -11.34 -12.98
CA PRO A 92 28.80 -10.13 -12.50
C PRO A 92 28.96 -10.01 -10.98
N ALA A 93 28.95 -8.78 -10.47
CA ALA A 93 29.05 -8.46 -9.03
C ALA A 93 27.99 -9.22 -8.20
N PRO A 94 28.29 -9.56 -6.92
CA PRO A 94 27.39 -10.35 -6.08
C PRO A 94 26.06 -9.61 -5.86
N SER A 95 24.94 -10.29 -6.10
CA SER A 95 23.59 -9.77 -5.85
C SER A 95 23.40 -9.46 -4.37
N THR A 96 23.12 -8.21 -4.03
CA THR A 96 22.79 -7.79 -2.67
C THR A 96 21.43 -8.37 -2.24
N GLY A 97 21.20 -8.60 -0.95
CA GLY A 97 19.91 -9.08 -0.42
C GLY A 97 18.69 -8.20 -0.78
N ARG A 98 18.92 -6.95 -1.18
CA ARG A 98 17.91 -6.01 -1.70
C ARG A 98 17.26 -6.49 -3.00
N ASP A 99 18.05 -7.21 -3.80
CA ASP A 99 17.63 -7.83 -5.06
C ASP A 99 17.28 -9.32 -4.87
N SER A 100 17.06 -9.80 -3.64
CA SER A 100 16.88 -11.25 -3.30
C SER A 100 15.77 -11.99 -4.06
N ARG A 101 14.98 -11.30 -4.87
CA ARG A 101 14.17 -11.89 -5.95
C ARG A 101 14.86 -11.79 -7.31
N ALA A 102 16.17 -12.00 -7.37
CA ALA A 102 16.98 -11.92 -8.58
C ALA A 102 16.39 -12.90 -9.58
N ARG A 103 15.71 -12.36 -10.59
CA ARG A 103 14.69 -13.10 -11.33
C ARG A 103 15.37 -14.08 -12.27
N ALA A 104 14.98 -15.35 -12.20
CA ALA A 104 15.21 -16.32 -13.27
C ALA A 104 14.64 -15.85 -14.64
N GLU A 105 13.77 -14.83 -14.63
CA GLU A 105 13.06 -14.29 -15.79
C GLU A 105 13.72 -13.06 -16.43
N LYS A 106 14.86 -12.56 -15.92
CA LYS A 106 15.55 -11.45 -16.59
C LYS A 106 15.99 -11.92 -17.98
N ARG A 107 15.44 -11.29 -19.02
CA ARG A 107 15.75 -11.66 -20.40
C ARG A 107 17.24 -11.45 -20.65
N PRO A 108 17.91 -12.35 -21.38
CA PRO A 108 19.25 -12.10 -21.87
C PRO A 108 19.26 -10.74 -22.60
N ASN A 109 20.21 -9.87 -22.25
CA ASN A 109 20.40 -8.52 -22.80
C ASN A 109 19.41 -7.42 -22.33
N ASP A 110 18.64 -7.61 -21.26
CA ASP A 110 17.89 -6.50 -20.66
C ASP A 110 18.84 -5.55 -19.92
N ILE A 111 18.99 -4.33 -20.44
CA ILE A 111 19.87 -3.28 -19.89
C ILE A 111 19.29 -2.59 -18.64
N ARG A 112 18.03 -2.85 -18.29
CA ARG A 112 17.39 -2.23 -17.13
C ARG A 112 17.88 -2.86 -15.83
N THR A 113 18.01 -2.03 -14.79
CA THR A 113 18.21 -2.49 -13.41
C THR A 113 16.91 -3.13 -12.89
N GLU A 114 16.99 -3.93 -11.83
CA GLU A 114 15.79 -4.50 -11.21
C GLU A 114 14.83 -3.41 -10.72
N ALA A 115 15.35 -2.31 -10.18
CA ALA A 115 14.57 -1.13 -9.80
C ALA A 115 13.79 -0.52 -10.98
N ARG A 116 14.42 -0.39 -12.16
CA ARG A 116 13.74 0.09 -13.38
C ARG A 116 12.66 -0.90 -13.86
N LEU A 117 12.95 -2.20 -13.78
CA LEU A 117 11.96 -3.22 -14.11
C LEU A 117 10.75 -3.16 -13.17
N ASP A 118 10.97 -2.91 -11.89
CA ASP A 118 9.91 -2.75 -10.90
C ASP A 118 9.07 -1.50 -11.17
N ARG A 119 9.72 -0.37 -11.45
CA ARG A 119 9.02 0.86 -11.87
C ARG A 119 8.15 0.61 -13.11
N ASP A 120 8.70 0.00 -14.15
CA ASP A 120 7.95 -0.32 -15.37
C ASP A 120 6.79 -1.29 -15.09
N ARG A 121 6.93 -2.19 -14.11
CA ARG A 121 5.84 -3.09 -13.69
C ARG A 121 4.70 -2.35 -13.04
N VAL A 122 5.00 -1.42 -12.14
CA VAL A 122 4.02 -0.56 -11.50
C VAL A 122 3.34 0.33 -12.53
N LEU A 123 4.11 0.98 -13.42
CA LEU A 123 3.60 1.87 -14.47
C LEU A 123 2.59 1.19 -15.39
N HIS A 124 2.80 -0.07 -15.73
CA HIS A 124 1.90 -0.82 -16.61
C HIS A 124 0.82 -1.62 -15.86
N SER A 125 0.71 -1.47 -14.53
CA SER A 125 -0.27 -2.22 -13.74
C SER A 125 -1.70 -1.67 -13.92
N PRO A 126 -2.71 -2.54 -14.08
CA PRO A 126 -4.11 -2.15 -14.01
C PRO A 126 -4.45 -1.40 -12.71
N ALA A 127 -3.89 -1.81 -11.56
CA ALA A 127 -4.12 -1.12 -10.29
C ALA A 127 -3.69 0.35 -10.29
N LEU A 128 -2.56 0.70 -10.93
CA LEU A 128 -2.16 2.11 -11.09
C LEU A 128 -3.13 2.85 -12.02
N HIS A 129 -3.43 2.30 -13.20
CA HIS A 129 -4.31 2.95 -14.17
C HIS A 129 -5.73 3.20 -13.61
N ARG A 130 -6.23 2.29 -12.76
CA ARG A 130 -7.51 2.42 -12.06
C ARG A 130 -7.62 3.72 -11.27
N LEU A 131 -6.51 4.22 -10.71
CA LEU A 131 -6.50 5.46 -9.91
C LEU A 131 -6.95 6.69 -10.69
N ALA A 132 -7.04 6.64 -12.03
CA ALA A 132 -7.66 7.69 -12.83
C ALA A 132 -9.16 7.86 -12.54
N GLY A 133 -9.85 6.79 -12.12
CA GLY A 133 -11.28 6.76 -11.81
C GLY A 133 -11.59 6.68 -10.31
N VAL A 134 -10.61 6.93 -9.43
CA VAL A 134 -10.78 6.90 -7.97
C VAL A 134 -10.66 8.30 -7.42
N THR A 135 -11.65 8.72 -6.62
CA THR A 135 -11.65 10.01 -5.94
C THR A 135 -10.43 10.18 -5.02
N GLN A 136 -9.70 11.29 -5.19
CA GLN A 136 -8.66 11.72 -4.26
C GLN A 136 -9.28 12.53 -3.10
N ILE A 137 -9.77 13.75 -3.39
CA ILE A 137 -10.51 14.60 -2.45
C ILE A 137 -11.92 14.89 -2.98
N VAL A 138 -12.02 15.32 -4.24
CA VAL A 138 -13.29 15.50 -4.96
C VAL A 138 -13.30 14.57 -6.16
N SER A 139 -14.46 14.01 -6.49
CA SER A 139 -14.59 13.13 -7.65
C SER A 139 -14.25 13.91 -8.93
N PRO A 140 -13.40 13.38 -9.83
CA PRO A 140 -13.05 14.02 -11.10
C PRO A 140 -14.27 14.35 -11.97
N ASP A 141 -15.36 13.59 -11.80
CA ASP A 141 -16.60 13.72 -12.59
C ASP A 141 -17.52 14.85 -12.10
N TYR A 142 -17.33 15.35 -10.88
CA TYR A 142 -18.26 16.29 -10.22
C TYR A 142 -17.83 17.76 -10.28
N SER A 143 -16.56 18.04 -10.53
CA SER A 143 -15.99 19.37 -10.32
C SER A 143 -16.22 20.37 -11.45
N GLY A 144 -16.64 19.95 -12.65
CA GLY A 144 -16.72 20.82 -13.85
C GLY A 144 -15.38 21.46 -14.28
N HIS A 145 -14.32 21.18 -13.52
CA HIS A 145 -12.95 21.67 -13.62
C HIS A 145 -12.00 20.48 -13.50
N LEU A 146 -10.87 20.50 -14.22
CA LEU A 146 -9.86 19.45 -14.16
C LEU A 146 -9.22 19.41 -12.76
N MET A 147 -9.70 18.53 -11.89
CA MET A 147 -9.09 18.21 -10.60
C MET A 147 -8.13 17.03 -10.77
N HIS A 148 -7.09 16.94 -9.94
CA HIS A 148 -6.23 15.77 -9.92
C HIS A 148 -7.02 14.52 -9.48
N SER A 149 -6.89 13.46 -10.27
CA SER A 149 -7.23 12.10 -9.85
C SER A 149 -6.08 11.54 -9.01
N ARG A 150 -6.34 10.45 -8.26
CA ARG A 150 -5.27 9.74 -7.54
C ARG A 150 -4.11 9.35 -8.45
N LEU A 151 -4.37 8.98 -9.70
CA LEU A 151 -3.30 8.68 -10.67
C LEU A 151 -2.38 9.89 -10.87
N THR A 152 -2.97 11.05 -11.14
CA THR A 152 -2.19 12.27 -11.40
C THR A 152 -1.45 12.76 -10.15
N HIS A 153 -2.00 12.51 -8.95
CA HIS A 153 -1.30 12.68 -7.68
C HIS A 153 -0.11 11.75 -7.57
N SER A 154 -0.29 10.43 -7.73
CA SER A 154 0.80 9.45 -7.67
C SER A 154 1.93 9.75 -8.67
N ILE A 155 1.62 10.24 -9.86
CA ILE A 155 2.62 10.69 -10.85
C ILE A 155 3.44 11.88 -10.31
N LYS A 156 2.77 12.88 -9.71
CA LYS A 156 3.44 14.03 -9.09
C LYS A 156 4.31 13.61 -7.90
N VAL A 157 3.79 12.73 -7.04
CA VAL A 157 4.54 12.15 -5.92
C VAL A 157 5.78 11.40 -6.44
N GLY A 158 5.65 10.66 -7.55
CA GLY A 158 6.77 9.99 -8.23
C GLY A 158 7.86 10.95 -8.66
N GLN A 159 7.49 12.04 -9.33
CA GLN A 159 8.43 13.06 -9.78
C GLN A 159 9.14 13.76 -8.61
N VAL A 160 8.40 14.14 -7.56
CA VAL A 160 8.95 14.78 -6.36
C VAL A 160 9.87 13.80 -5.62
N GLY A 161 9.43 12.56 -5.41
CA GLY A 161 10.21 11.52 -4.74
C GLY A 161 11.52 11.22 -5.44
N ARG A 162 11.50 11.04 -6.78
CA ARG A 162 12.71 10.84 -7.57
C ARG A 162 13.71 11.98 -7.37
N ARG A 163 13.24 13.23 -7.41
CA ARG A 163 14.09 14.41 -7.21
C ARG A 163 14.69 14.47 -5.81
N ILE A 164 13.93 14.08 -4.78
CA ILE A 164 14.45 13.98 -3.41
C ILE A 164 15.54 12.91 -3.34
N ALA A 165 15.31 11.74 -3.95
CA ALA A 165 16.29 10.66 -4.00
C ALA A 165 17.59 11.08 -4.69
N ASP A 166 17.51 11.67 -5.89
CA ASP A 166 18.68 12.16 -6.64
C ASP A 166 19.48 13.20 -5.82
N GLN A 167 18.78 14.12 -5.15
CA GLN A 167 19.43 15.11 -4.30
C GLN A 167 20.14 14.48 -3.11
N LEU A 168 19.47 13.57 -2.39
CA LEU A 168 20.03 12.93 -1.21
C LEU A 168 21.20 12.00 -1.57
N ALA A 169 21.12 11.28 -2.69
CA ALA A 169 22.20 10.42 -3.18
C ALA A 169 23.48 11.21 -3.43
N SER A 170 23.38 12.47 -3.86
CA SER A 170 24.55 13.32 -4.14
C SER A 170 25.20 13.98 -2.90
N ARG A 171 24.54 13.94 -1.72
CA ARG A 171 24.94 14.75 -0.55
C ARG A 171 25.01 13.98 0.76
N THR A 172 24.46 12.78 0.80
CA THR A 172 24.39 11.95 2.00
C THR A 172 25.53 10.94 1.98
N ASP A 173 26.17 10.75 3.13
CA ASP A 173 27.21 9.74 3.29
C ASP A 173 26.67 8.34 2.96
N GLU A 174 27.46 7.54 2.25
CA GLU A 174 27.11 6.18 1.85
C GLU A 174 26.78 5.28 3.05
N ALA A 175 27.46 5.47 4.19
CA ALA A 175 27.18 4.73 5.42
C ALA A 175 25.80 5.06 6.00
N VAL A 176 25.38 6.33 5.91
CA VAL A 176 24.02 6.75 6.31
C VAL A 176 22.98 6.17 5.38
N ILE A 177 23.23 6.20 4.06
CA ILE A 177 22.34 5.57 3.07
C ILE A 177 22.22 4.06 3.34
N ALA A 178 23.32 3.37 3.59
CA ALA A 178 23.34 1.94 3.89
C ALA A 178 22.56 1.60 5.17
N ALA A 179 22.71 2.39 6.23
CA ALA A 179 21.95 2.26 7.47
C ALA A 179 20.44 2.51 7.30
N GLY A 180 20.04 3.25 6.27
CA GLY A 180 18.64 3.44 5.87
C GLY A 180 18.06 2.34 4.98
N GLY A 181 18.81 1.26 4.74
CA GLY A 181 18.40 0.19 3.83
C GLY A 181 18.69 0.48 2.35
N GLY A 182 19.45 1.54 2.07
CA GLY A 182 19.89 1.96 0.74
C GLY A 182 19.00 3.03 0.09
N LEU A 183 19.43 3.51 -1.10
CA LEU A 183 18.77 4.58 -1.84
C LEU A 183 18.95 4.40 -3.35
N ASP A 184 17.85 4.18 -4.06
CA ASP A 184 17.76 4.16 -5.52
C ASP A 184 16.55 4.99 -5.98
N ALA A 185 16.77 5.93 -6.90
CA ALA A 185 15.72 6.84 -7.36
C ALA A 185 14.60 6.13 -8.16
N ASP A 186 14.91 5.05 -8.87
CA ASP A 186 13.92 4.22 -9.57
C ASP A 186 13.09 3.40 -8.57
N VAL A 187 13.67 2.95 -7.44
CA VAL A 187 12.93 2.31 -6.33
C VAL A 187 11.97 3.30 -5.68
N VAL A 188 12.44 4.51 -5.36
CA VAL A 188 11.60 5.58 -4.78
C VAL A 188 10.46 5.94 -5.72
N GLU A 189 10.74 6.15 -7.01
CA GLU A 189 9.71 6.48 -7.99
C GLU A 189 8.67 5.35 -8.12
N ALA A 190 9.09 4.09 -8.15
CA ALA A 190 8.17 2.95 -8.15
C ALA A 190 7.27 2.92 -6.91
N ALA A 191 7.84 3.16 -5.72
CA ALA A 191 7.07 3.20 -4.48
C ALA A 191 6.08 4.38 -4.44
N CYS A 192 6.52 5.56 -4.89
CA CYS A 192 5.67 6.74 -5.03
C CYS A 192 4.51 6.52 -6.01
N LEU A 193 4.73 5.84 -7.14
CA LEU A 193 3.64 5.51 -8.06
C LEU A 193 2.68 4.50 -7.43
N ALA A 194 3.18 3.58 -6.61
CA ALA A 194 2.43 2.48 -6.06
C ALA A 194 1.72 2.78 -4.72
N HIS A 195 2.06 3.86 -4.01
CA HIS A 195 1.61 4.07 -2.61
C HIS A 195 0.08 3.99 -2.44
N ASP A 196 -0.66 4.48 -3.44
CA ASP A 196 -2.11 4.64 -3.40
C ASP A 196 -2.91 3.54 -4.11
N VAL A 197 -2.25 2.53 -4.70
CA VAL A 197 -2.94 1.53 -5.55
C VAL A 197 -3.98 0.69 -4.80
N GLY A 198 -3.88 0.59 -3.48
CA GLY A 198 -4.84 -0.09 -2.60
C GLY A 198 -6.05 0.73 -2.18
N HIS A 199 -6.13 2.03 -2.51
CA HIS A 199 -7.25 2.86 -2.09
C HIS A 199 -8.59 2.39 -2.70
N PRO A 200 -9.65 2.23 -1.89
CA PRO A 200 -10.94 1.81 -2.40
C PRO A 200 -11.65 2.96 -3.14
N PRO A 201 -12.74 2.66 -3.86
CA PRO A 201 -13.65 3.69 -4.33
C PRO A 201 -14.04 4.67 -3.22
N PHE A 202 -14.24 5.93 -3.58
CA PHE A 202 -14.57 7.04 -2.66
C PHE A 202 -13.45 7.41 -1.67
N GLY A 203 -12.21 6.97 -1.92
CA GLY A 203 -11.03 7.40 -1.18
C GLY A 203 -11.11 7.10 0.32
N HIS A 204 -10.76 8.09 1.17
CA HIS A 204 -10.72 7.89 2.62
C HIS A 204 -12.08 7.60 3.25
N ALA A 205 -13.18 8.13 2.69
CA ALA A 205 -14.53 7.78 3.16
C ALA A 205 -14.82 6.30 2.90
N GLY A 206 -14.39 5.79 1.74
CA GLY A 206 -14.46 4.37 1.42
C GLY A 206 -13.61 3.51 2.35
N GLU A 207 -12.37 3.92 2.64
CA GLU A 207 -11.47 3.22 3.59
C GLU A 207 -12.12 3.08 4.97
N GLN A 208 -12.62 4.17 5.54
CA GLN A 208 -13.29 4.15 6.85
C GLN A 208 -14.55 3.28 6.84
N ALA A 209 -15.33 3.37 5.77
CA ALA A 209 -16.54 2.57 5.60
C ALA A 209 -16.23 1.07 5.52
N LEU A 210 -15.19 0.68 4.78
CA LEU A 210 -14.74 -0.71 4.68
C LEU A 210 -14.11 -1.22 5.97
N ASP A 211 -13.29 -0.43 6.68
CA ASP A 211 -12.67 -0.87 7.94
C ASP A 211 -13.72 -1.22 8.98
N VAL A 212 -14.68 -0.30 9.18
CA VAL A 212 -15.79 -0.49 10.13
C VAL A 212 -16.63 -1.70 9.72
N TYR A 213 -17.03 -1.79 8.46
CA TYR A 213 -17.87 -2.89 7.99
C TYR A 213 -17.15 -4.25 8.06
N ALA A 214 -15.86 -4.30 7.72
CA ALA A 214 -15.06 -5.50 7.79
C ALA A 214 -14.96 -6.03 9.23
N ARG A 215 -14.68 -5.16 10.19
CA ARG A 215 -14.58 -5.53 11.61
C ARG A 215 -15.92 -5.94 12.20
N GLU A 216 -16.95 -5.14 11.98
CA GLU A 216 -18.21 -5.27 12.71
C GLU A 216 -19.20 -6.25 12.05
N GLN A 217 -19.10 -6.44 10.73
CA GLN A 217 -20.10 -7.19 9.95
C GLN A 217 -19.51 -8.37 9.16
N MET A 218 -18.19 -8.46 8.98
CA MET A 218 -17.56 -9.53 8.18
C MET A 218 -16.65 -10.46 8.99
N ASP A 219 -16.53 -10.27 10.31
CA ASP A 219 -15.61 -11.04 11.17
C ASP A 219 -14.16 -10.97 10.66
N LEU A 220 -13.75 -9.76 10.27
CA LEU A 220 -12.40 -9.46 9.84
C LEU A 220 -11.80 -8.46 10.85
N PRO A 221 -11.23 -8.92 11.98
CA PRO A 221 -10.73 -8.04 13.04
C PRO A 221 -9.62 -7.09 12.54
N ASN A 222 -8.82 -7.55 11.57
CA ASN A 222 -7.80 -6.73 10.90
C ASN A 222 -8.38 -5.65 9.98
N GLY A 223 -9.69 -5.60 9.78
CA GLY A 223 -10.41 -4.53 9.09
C GLY A 223 -9.92 -4.24 7.67
N PHE A 224 -9.78 -2.97 7.31
CA PHE A 224 -9.32 -2.53 5.99
C PHE A 224 -8.46 -1.27 6.12
N GLU A 225 -7.33 -1.22 5.40
CA GLU A 225 -6.48 -0.03 5.33
C GLU A 225 -5.82 0.04 3.95
N GLY A 226 -5.81 1.22 3.32
CA GLY A 226 -5.35 1.39 1.94
C GLY A 226 -3.88 1.03 1.69
N ASN A 227 -2.96 1.34 2.61
CA ASN A 227 -1.55 0.96 2.57
C ASN A 227 -1.36 -0.56 2.72
N ALA A 228 -2.13 -1.21 3.61
CA ALA A 228 -2.14 -2.67 3.71
C ALA A 228 -2.66 -3.31 2.41
N GLN A 229 -3.70 -2.72 1.82
CA GLN A 229 -4.21 -3.12 0.52
C GLN A 229 -3.19 -2.87 -0.59
N SER A 230 -2.43 -1.76 -0.58
CA SER A 230 -1.39 -1.48 -1.57
C SER A 230 -0.31 -2.56 -1.53
N PHE A 231 0.18 -2.92 -0.34
CA PHE A 231 1.16 -4.01 -0.21
C PHE A 231 0.62 -5.34 -0.76
N ARG A 232 -0.63 -5.68 -0.42
CA ARG A 232 -1.30 -6.90 -0.88
C ARG A 232 -1.56 -6.90 -2.39
N VAL A 233 -1.91 -5.76 -2.99
CA VAL A 233 -2.08 -5.62 -4.43
C VAL A 233 -0.78 -5.94 -5.15
N LEU A 234 0.32 -5.33 -4.72
CA LEU A 234 1.63 -5.46 -5.36
C LEU A 234 2.26 -6.84 -5.14
N SER A 235 2.05 -7.44 -3.97
CA SER A 235 2.67 -8.72 -3.61
C SER A 235 1.82 -9.94 -3.97
N ARG A 236 0.50 -9.77 -4.18
CA ARG A 236 -0.41 -10.92 -4.27
C ARG A 236 -1.50 -10.82 -5.34
N LEU A 237 -2.24 -9.71 -5.42
CA LEU A 237 -3.49 -9.64 -6.22
C LEU A 237 -3.27 -9.33 -7.70
N GLU A 238 -2.28 -8.50 -8.02
CA GLU A 238 -1.92 -8.26 -9.42
C GLU A 238 -1.48 -9.55 -10.09
N SER A 239 -1.81 -9.70 -11.38
CA SER A 239 -1.45 -10.88 -12.15
C SER A 239 -0.71 -10.46 -13.40
N ARG A 240 0.61 -10.63 -13.37
CA ARG A 240 1.48 -10.40 -14.53
C ARG A 240 2.16 -11.68 -15.00
N PHE A 241 2.45 -12.59 -14.08
CA PHE A 241 3.17 -13.83 -14.35
C PHE A 241 2.32 -15.01 -13.87
N GLN A 242 2.32 -16.10 -14.64
CA GLN A 242 1.51 -17.28 -14.33
C GLN A 242 1.95 -17.97 -13.02
N HIS A 243 3.23 -17.87 -12.67
CA HIS A 243 3.83 -18.59 -11.55
C HIS A 243 4.29 -17.68 -10.40
N HIS A 244 4.05 -16.37 -10.49
CA HIS A 244 4.39 -15.43 -9.42
C HIS A 244 3.18 -14.58 -9.04
N PRO A 245 2.74 -14.62 -7.77
CA PRO A 245 1.68 -13.76 -7.30
C PRO A 245 2.13 -12.30 -7.29
N GLY A 246 1.18 -11.38 -7.51
CA GLY A 246 1.45 -9.95 -7.59
C GLY A 246 2.26 -9.53 -8.82
N LEU A 247 2.92 -8.39 -8.69
CA LEU A 247 3.82 -7.84 -9.71
C LEU A 247 5.24 -8.45 -9.61
N ASN A 248 5.47 -9.38 -8.67
CA ASN A 248 6.77 -9.99 -8.41
C ASN A 248 7.86 -8.93 -8.11
N LEU A 249 7.57 -7.77 -7.51
CA LEU A 249 8.58 -6.71 -7.27
C LEU A 249 9.72 -7.18 -6.34
N THR A 250 10.89 -6.51 -6.41
CA THR A 250 12.02 -6.70 -5.50
C THR A 250 11.67 -6.39 -4.05
N ALA A 251 12.45 -6.91 -3.11
CA ALA A 251 12.28 -6.59 -1.70
C ALA A 251 12.51 -5.09 -1.42
N ALA A 252 13.46 -4.45 -2.11
CA ALA A 252 13.68 -3.00 -2.01
C ALA A 252 12.43 -2.19 -2.35
N THR A 253 11.80 -2.45 -3.50
CA THR A 253 10.58 -1.72 -3.89
C THR A 253 9.39 -2.02 -2.99
N LEU A 254 9.20 -3.27 -2.58
CA LEU A 254 8.13 -3.60 -1.62
C LEU A 254 8.38 -2.94 -0.25
N ALA A 255 9.62 -2.91 0.23
CA ALA A 255 9.99 -2.24 1.48
C ALA A 255 9.79 -0.71 1.39
N ALA A 256 10.06 -0.10 0.24
CA ALA A 256 9.85 1.32 0.00
C ALA A 256 8.35 1.72 -0.03
N VAL A 257 7.43 0.78 -0.31
CA VAL A 257 5.98 1.02 -0.21
C VAL A 257 5.47 0.90 1.23
N ILE A 258 6.24 0.27 2.13
CA ILE A 258 5.85 0.07 3.54
C ILE A 258 6.03 1.37 4.33
N LYS A 259 4.97 2.18 4.38
CA LYS A 259 4.89 3.42 5.17
C LYS A 259 4.83 3.14 6.68
N TYR A 260 4.07 2.14 7.07
CA TYR A 260 3.79 1.74 8.46
C TYR A 260 4.31 0.31 8.66
N PRO A 261 5.58 0.12 9.05
CA PRO A 261 6.25 -1.19 9.12
C PRO A 261 5.76 -2.06 10.30
N TRP A 262 4.45 -2.31 10.35
CA TRP A 262 3.75 -3.13 11.33
C TRP A 262 2.39 -3.60 10.76
N LEU A 263 1.85 -4.62 11.42
CA LEU A 263 0.48 -5.10 11.23
C LEU A 263 -0.48 -4.31 12.14
N ARG A 264 -1.79 -4.51 11.97
CA ARG A 264 -2.78 -3.95 12.88
C ARG A 264 -2.56 -4.49 14.30
N ASP A 265 -2.57 -3.60 15.27
CA ASP A 265 -2.57 -3.93 16.69
C ASP A 265 -3.99 -4.28 17.17
N GLU A 266 -4.12 -4.93 18.32
CA GLU A 266 -5.42 -5.24 18.93
C GLU A 266 -5.93 -4.08 19.79
N ASP A 267 -5.03 -3.23 20.30
CA ASP A 267 -5.37 -2.08 21.13
C ASP A 267 -5.95 -0.91 20.31
N PRO A 268 -7.24 -0.53 20.47
CA PRO A 268 -7.86 0.58 19.74
C PRO A 268 -7.19 1.95 19.94
N ASP A 269 -6.46 2.13 21.03
CA ASP A 269 -5.73 3.37 21.35
C ASP A 269 -4.33 3.42 20.72
N SER A 270 -3.83 2.28 20.23
CA SER A 270 -2.56 2.19 19.52
C SER A 270 -2.62 2.90 18.16
N VAL A 271 -1.56 3.61 17.77
CA VAL A 271 -1.44 4.19 16.41
C VAL A 271 -1.51 3.09 15.34
N LYS A 272 -1.02 1.89 15.68
CA LYS A 272 -1.00 0.71 14.82
C LYS A 272 -2.40 0.12 14.58
N TRP A 273 -3.40 0.45 15.41
CA TRP A 273 -4.79 0.09 15.17
C TRP A 273 -5.39 0.78 13.94
N ARG A 274 -4.98 2.04 13.72
CA ARG A 274 -5.56 2.90 12.67
C ARG A 274 -4.79 2.84 11.36
N LYS A 275 -3.47 2.66 11.42
CA LYS A 275 -2.58 2.70 10.25
C LYS A 275 -1.59 1.55 10.33
N PHE A 276 -1.51 0.73 9.28
CA PHE A 276 -0.67 -0.46 9.18
C PHE A 276 -0.48 -0.83 7.69
N ASN A 277 0.55 -1.61 7.33
CA ASN A 277 0.85 -1.96 5.92
C ASN A 277 0.70 -3.43 5.55
N ALA A 278 0.27 -4.29 6.47
CA ALA A 278 0.00 -5.68 6.14
C ALA A 278 -1.17 -6.23 6.94
N TYR A 279 -1.98 -7.07 6.28
CA TYR A 279 -2.92 -7.94 6.97
C TYR A 279 -2.20 -9.19 7.45
N GLU A 280 -2.80 -9.89 8.43
CA GLU A 280 -2.27 -11.16 8.93
C GLU A 280 -2.03 -12.19 7.81
N SER A 281 -2.92 -12.24 6.81
CA SER A 281 -2.76 -13.12 5.64
C SER A 281 -1.53 -12.83 4.79
N ASP A 282 -0.95 -11.63 4.91
CA ASP A 282 0.21 -11.18 4.14
C ASP A 282 1.49 -11.15 5.00
N LYS A 283 1.42 -11.58 6.27
CA LYS A 283 2.49 -11.48 7.27
C LYS A 283 3.79 -12.17 6.81
N LEU A 284 3.71 -13.38 6.27
CA LEU A 284 4.89 -14.10 5.79
C LEU A 284 5.63 -13.32 4.69
N THR A 285 4.90 -12.76 3.73
CA THR A 285 5.49 -11.96 2.65
C THR A 285 6.07 -10.66 3.20
N PHE A 286 5.36 -10.03 4.13
CA PHE A 286 5.81 -8.82 4.83
C PHE A 286 7.12 -9.06 5.58
N ASP A 287 7.19 -10.09 6.43
CA ASP A 287 8.37 -10.43 7.21
C ASP A 287 9.57 -10.73 6.31
N ASN A 288 9.37 -11.48 5.22
CA ASN A 288 10.42 -11.79 4.25
C ASN A 288 10.97 -10.53 3.56
N VAL A 289 10.10 -9.58 3.20
CA VAL A 289 10.51 -8.29 2.63
C VAL A 289 11.31 -7.48 3.65
N ARG A 290 10.85 -7.45 4.91
CA ARG A 290 11.52 -6.72 5.99
C ARG A 290 12.88 -7.32 6.34
N ALA A 291 13.01 -8.64 6.36
CA ALA A 291 14.27 -9.33 6.62
C ALA A 291 15.32 -9.11 5.51
N ALA A 292 14.89 -8.83 4.28
CA ALA A 292 15.77 -8.60 3.14
C ALA A 292 16.38 -7.18 3.10
N VAL A 293 15.90 -6.25 3.93
CA VAL A 293 16.44 -4.88 4.04
C VAL A 293 17.04 -4.64 5.43
N PRO A 294 18.28 -4.10 5.53
CA PRO A 294 18.97 -3.96 6.81
C PRO A 294 18.50 -2.73 7.59
N VAL A 295 17.24 -2.73 8.04
CA VAL A 295 16.65 -1.69 8.89
C VAL A 295 15.98 -2.30 10.11
N ALA A 296 15.80 -1.52 11.17
CA ALA A 296 15.10 -2.00 12.37
C ALA A 296 13.65 -2.44 12.03
N PRO A 297 13.09 -3.44 12.74
CA PRO A 297 11.81 -4.05 12.37
C PRO A 297 10.68 -3.05 12.09
N GLU A 298 10.49 -2.08 12.98
CA GLU A 298 9.44 -1.05 12.90
C GLU A 298 9.94 0.30 12.35
N ALA A 299 11.13 0.34 11.74
CA ALA A 299 11.66 1.53 11.09
C ALA A 299 11.30 1.58 9.60
N GLN A 300 10.86 2.73 9.11
CA GLN A 300 10.79 2.97 7.66
C GLN A 300 12.18 2.82 7.03
N THR A 301 12.24 2.32 5.79
CA THR A 301 13.46 2.49 4.99
C THR A 301 13.62 3.96 4.61
N LEU A 302 14.84 4.37 4.24
CA LEU A 302 15.09 5.71 3.72
C LEU A 302 14.20 5.98 2.50
N GLU A 303 14.09 5.03 1.58
CA GLU A 303 13.25 5.12 0.39
C GLU A 303 11.75 5.28 0.73
N ALA A 304 11.24 4.55 1.73
CA ALA A 304 9.86 4.70 2.21
C ALA A 304 9.60 6.08 2.80
N SER A 305 10.55 6.61 3.59
CA SER A 305 10.44 7.95 4.17
C SER A 305 10.53 9.07 3.12
N ILE A 306 11.23 8.84 2.00
CA ILE A 306 11.23 9.76 0.86
C ILE A 306 9.87 9.77 0.18
N MET A 307 9.29 8.58 -0.06
CA MET A 307 7.94 8.47 -0.62
C MET A 307 6.91 9.19 0.27
N ASP A 308 6.95 8.95 1.58
CA ASP A 308 6.06 9.60 2.56
C ASP A 308 6.23 11.13 2.57
N THR A 309 7.48 11.60 2.53
CA THR A 309 7.77 13.05 2.46
C THR A 309 7.32 13.66 1.13
N ALA A 310 7.46 12.94 0.02
CA ALA A 310 7.03 13.40 -1.30
C ALA A 310 5.50 13.51 -1.39
N ASP A 311 4.78 12.54 -0.81
CA ASP A 311 3.32 12.55 -0.67
C ASP A 311 2.87 13.76 0.17
N ASP A 312 3.52 13.98 1.32
CA ASP A 312 3.25 15.11 2.21
C ASP A 312 3.39 16.48 1.53
N ILE A 313 4.45 16.67 0.72
CA ILE A 313 4.69 17.91 -0.04
C ILE A 313 3.65 18.08 -1.14
N THR A 314 3.40 17.00 -1.89
CA THR A 314 2.50 17.00 -3.04
C THR A 314 1.08 17.32 -2.61
N TYR A 315 0.59 16.64 -1.57
CA TYR A 315 -0.70 16.89 -0.96
C TYR A 315 -0.85 18.34 -0.48
N ALA A 316 0.18 18.88 0.20
CA ALA A 316 0.08 20.22 0.77
C ALA A 316 0.06 21.36 -0.27
N LEU A 317 0.74 21.18 -1.41
CA LEU A 317 0.88 22.21 -2.43
C LEU A 317 -0.05 22.00 -3.63
N HIS A 318 -0.05 20.82 -4.23
CA HIS A 318 -0.77 20.62 -5.48
C HIS A 318 -2.28 20.54 -5.28
N ASP A 319 -2.75 19.97 -4.17
CA ASP A 319 -4.20 19.97 -3.88
C ASP A 319 -4.69 21.40 -3.63
N LEU A 320 -3.87 22.22 -2.99
CA LEU A 320 -4.15 23.64 -2.78
C LEU A 320 -4.22 24.42 -4.12
N GLU A 321 -3.31 24.15 -5.05
CA GLU A 321 -3.34 24.72 -6.41
C GLU A 321 -4.66 24.40 -7.11
N ASP A 322 -5.09 23.14 -7.02
CA ASP A 322 -6.34 22.66 -7.64
C ASP A 322 -7.56 23.36 -7.09
N PHE A 323 -7.75 23.38 -5.77
CA PHE A 323 -8.93 24.00 -5.17
C PHE A 323 -9.01 25.49 -5.45
N TYR A 324 -7.84 26.14 -5.53
CA TYR A 324 -7.78 27.53 -5.96
C TYR A 324 -8.20 27.71 -7.42
N CYS A 325 -7.66 26.90 -8.33
CA CYS A 325 -8.02 26.93 -9.76
C CYS A 325 -9.50 26.54 -10.01
N ALA A 326 -10.08 25.72 -9.13
CA ALA A 326 -11.49 25.33 -9.12
C ALA A 326 -12.45 26.44 -8.64
N GLY A 327 -11.92 27.56 -8.13
CA GLY A 327 -12.72 28.59 -7.47
C GLY A 327 -13.34 28.13 -6.13
N SER A 328 -12.89 27.01 -5.58
CA SER A 328 -13.44 26.41 -4.35
C SER A 328 -12.74 26.88 -3.08
N PHE A 329 -11.81 27.83 -3.19
CA PHE A 329 -10.96 28.29 -2.10
C PHE A 329 -11.45 29.64 -1.53
N PRO A 330 -11.96 29.69 -0.28
CA PRO A 330 -12.52 30.91 0.31
C PRO A 330 -11.42 31.86 0.79
N ARG A 331 -10.75 32.51 -0.16
CA ARG A 331 -9.58 33.40 0.07
C ARG A 331 -9.77 34.37 1.24
N ASN A 332 -10.88 35.10 1.28
CA ASN A 332 -11.08 36.15 2.28
C ASN A 332 -11.17 35.57 3.70
N GLN A 333 -11.76 34.38 3.85
CA GLN A 333 -11.81 33.70 5.15
C GLN A 333 -10.42 33.25 5.57
N ILE A 334 -9.62 32.74 4.63
CA ILE A 334 -8.27 32.25 4.92
C ILE A 334 -7.32 33.38 5.32
N VAL A 335 -7.37 34.50 4.58
CA VAL A 335 -6.60 35.70 4.91
C VAL A 335 -7.01 36.23 6.28
N ALA A 336 -8.32 36.27 6.58
CA ALA A 336 -8.81 36.69 7.89
C ALA A 336 -8.30 35.76 9.01
N VAL A 337 -8.47 34.45 8.88
CA VAL A 337 -8.08 33.50 9.94
C VAL A 337 -6.56 33.49 10.19
N LEU A 338 -5.74 33.51 9.13
CA LEU A 338 -4.29 33.60 9.29
C LEU A 338 -3.86 34.96 9.85
N GLY A 339 -4.51 36.05 9.41
CA GLY A 339 -4.26 37.41 9.91
C GLY A 339 -4.58 37.55 11.40
N ASP A 340 -5.74 37.04 11.84
CA ASP A 340 -6.17 37.06 13.23
C ASP A 340 -5.23 36.22 14.11
N PHE A 341 -4.83 35.02 13.65
CA PHE A 341 -3.86 34.18 14.34
C PHE A 341 -2.51 34.89 14.55
N LEU A 342 -1.98 35.53 13.51
CA LEU A 342 -0.73 36.28 13.58
C LEU A 342 -0.86 37.54 14.44
N GLY A 343 -2.00 38.23 14.36
CA GLY A 343 -2.32 39.41 15.15
C GLY A 343 -2.31 39.12 16.65
N ALA A 344 -2.97 38.04 17.09
CA ALA A 344 -3.00 37.67 18.50
C ALA A 344 -1.62 37.26 19.03
N ARG A 345 -0.80 36.57 18.21
CA ARG A 345 0.56 36.21 18.61
C ARG A 345 1.53 37.40 18.68
N ARG A 346 1.23 38.49 17.96
CA ARG A 346 1.98 39.76 18.04
C ARG A 346 1.53 40.64 19.21
N ASN A 347 0.25 40.59 19.61
CA ASN A 347 -0.32 41.42 20.67
C ASN A 347 -0.83 40.59 21.86
N THR A 348 0.01 40.38 22.87
CA THR A 348 -0.32 39.66 24.12
C THR A 348 -1.34 40.37 25.04
N THR A 349 -1.78 41.59 24.70
CA THR A 349 -2.65 42.43 25.56
C THR A 349 -3.99 42.83 24.93
N ALA A 350 -4.26 42.46 23.68
CA ALA A 350 -5.52 42.80 23.02
C ALA A 350 -6.55 41.68 23.20
N HIS A 351 -7.69 42.00 23.80
CA HIS A 351 -8.87 41.13 23.78
C HIS A 351 -9.45 41.13 22.37
N VAL A 352 -8.84 40.34 21.48
CA VAL A 352 -9.35 40.11 20.13
C VAL A 352 -10.62 39.26 20.27
N PRO A 353 -11.75 39.61 19.62
CA PRO A 353 -12.90 38.73 19.56
C PRO A 353 -12.45 37.45 18.85
N VAL A 354 -12.31 36.37 19.62
CA VAL A 354 -11.76 35.13 19.13
C VAL A 354 -12.81 34.47 18.26
N ALA A 355 -12.69 34.57 16.94
CA ALA A 355 -13.47 33.73 16.03
C ALA A 355 -13.16 32.25 16.37
N GLU A 356 -14.15 31.34 16.28
CA GLU A 356 -13.97 29.91 16.58
C GLU A 356 -12.75 29.31 15.86
N ASP A 357 -12.43 29.81 14.67
CA ASP A 357 -11.31 29.38 13.83
C ASP A 357 -9.92 29.70 14.41
N PHE A 358 -9.79 30.72 15.26
CA PHE A 358 -8.52 31.04 15.95
C PHE A 358 -8.08 29.89 16.86
N HIS A 359 -9.03 29.27 17.57
CA HIS A 359 -8.75 28.15 18.46
C HIS A 359 -8.26 26.91 17.70
N GLU A 360 -8.55 26.78 16.41
CA GLU A 360 -8.13 25.62 15.64
C GLU A 360 -6.63 25.62 15.29
N LEU A 361 -6.06 26.79 14.97
CA LEU A 361 -4.62 26.91 14.72
C LEU A 361 -3.81 26.81 16.01
N GLU A 362 -4.32 27.32 17.13
CA GLU A 362 -3.72 27.06 18.45
C GLU A 362 -3.81 25.58 18.83
N ALA A 363 -4.97 24.95 18.61
CA ALA A 363 -5.15 23.52 18.84
C ALA A 363 -4.26 22.68 17.92
N LEU A 364 -3.99 23.14 16.68
CA LEU A 364 -2.97 22.55 15.82
C LEU A 364 -1.59 22.66 16.46
N ASP A 365 -1.18 23.85 16.91
CA ASP A 365 0.14 24.07 17.53
C ASP A 365 0.35 23.17 18.76
N LEU A 366 -0.64 23.12 19.66
CA LEU A 366 -0.61 22.30 20.86
C LEU A 366 -0.54 20.81 20.52
N ARG A 367 -1.30 20.37 19.52
CA ARG A 367 -1.28 18.98 19.04
C ARG A 367 0.05 18.63 18.41
N LEU A 368 0.64 19.51 17.58
CA LEU A 368 1.96 19.28 16.99
C LEU A 368 3.04 19.21 18.07
N LYS A 369 2.95 20.05 19.11
CA LYS A 369 3.85 20.01 20.28
C LYS A 369 3.73 18.70 21.05
N ARG A 370 2.51 18.19 21.23
CA ARG A 370 2.23 16.92 21.91
C ARG A 370 2.69 15.70 21.09
N ASP A 371 2.31 15.65 19.81
CA ASP A 371 2.47 14.47 18.96
C ASP A 371 3.85 14.39 18.32
N PHE A 372 4.51 15.53 18.11
CA PHE A 372 5.82 15.63 17.45
C PHE A 372 6.81 16.53 18.22
N PRO A 373 7.08 16.25 19.51
CA PRO A 373 7.91 17.12 20.35
C PRO A 373 9.35 17.27 19.81
N SER A 374 9.87 16.28 19.08
CA SER A 374 11.19 16.35 18.47
C SER A 374 11.27 17.32 17.27
N ARG A 375 10.13 17.63 16.64
CA ARG A 375 10.04 18.49 15.44
C ARG A 375 9.46 19.86 15.76
N HIS A 376 8.61 19.95 16.77
CA HIS A 376 7.98 21.19 17.16
C HIS A 376 9.01 22.19 17.68
N ARG A 377 8.83 23.46 17.32
CA ARG A 377 9.64 24.59 17.78
C ARG A 377 8.70 25.75 18.06
N ASP A 378 8.80 26.33 19.26
CA ASP A 378 7.94 27.45 19.64
C ASP A 378 8.10 28.63 18.65
N GLY A 379 6.97 29.18 18.19
CA GLY A 379 6.93 30.26 17.21
C GLY A 379 7.03 29.82 15.73
N HIS A 380 7.47 28.59 15.43
CA HIS A 380 7.60 28.14 14.03
C HIS A 380 6.26 28.02 13.31
N LEU A 381 5.17 27.65 14.01
CA LEU A 381 3.84 27.64 13.39
C LEU A 381 3.37 29.04 12.99
N ALA A 382 3.70 30.07 13.78
CA ALA A 382 3.39 31.46 13.44
C ALA A 382 4.19 31.94 12.22
N LEU A 383 5.49 31.66 12.18
CA LEU A 383 6.33 31.94 11.02
C LEU A 383 5.83 31.21 9.76
N ALA A 384 5.41 29.95 9.91
CA ALA A 384 4.81 29.17 8.83
C ALA A 384 3.50 29.80 8.35
N ALA A 385 2.61 30.19 9.26
CA ALA A 385 1.35 30.86 8.93
C ALA A 385 1.59 32.19 8.19
N GLU A 386 2.59 32.98 8.59
CA GLU A 386 2.99 34.21 7.88
C GLU A 386 3.49 33.92 6.46
N LYS A 387 4.37 32.93 6.29
CA LYS A 387 4.86 32.54 4.96
C LYS A 387 3.75 32.00 4.05
N VAL A 388 2.78 31.28 4.60
CA VAL A 388 1.62 30.76 3.86
C VAL A 388 0.65 31.89 3.53
N LEU A 389 0.42 32.83 4.44
CA LEU A 389 -0.36 34.03 4.17
C LEU A 389 0.26 34.83 3.03
N VAL A 390 1.57 35.07 3.05
CA VAL A 390 2.30 35.72 1.95
C VAL A 390 2.16 34.93 0.65
N LEU A 391 2.30 33.59 0.69
CA LEU A 391 2.09 32.77 -0.50
C LEU A 391 0.70 33.02 -1.08
N ILE A 392 -0.35 32.94 -0.27
CA ILE A 392 -1.74 33.12 -0.71
C ILE A 392 -1.97 34.55 -1.17
N GLU A 393 -1.58 35.55 -0.40
CA GLU A 393 -1.81 36.94 -0.75
C GLU A 393 -1.14 37.29 -2.07
N TYR A 394 0.15 36.97 -2.27
CA TYR A 394 0.91 37.35 -3.45
C TYR A 394 0.62 36.48 -4.69
N THR A 395 0.34 35.19 -4.51
CA THR A 395 0.08 34.28 -5.65
C THR A 395 -1.41 34.21 -6.01
N MET A 396 -2.29 34.58 -5.07
CA MET A 396 -3.74 34.53 -5.20
C MET A 396 -4.35 35.94 -4.99
N LEU A 397 -3.65 36.98 -5.47
CA LEU A 397 -4.02 38.41 -5.31
C LEU A 397 -5.40 38.78 -5.86
N ARG A 398 -5.91 38.05 -6.87
CA ARG A 398 -7.19 38.32 -7.54
C ARG A 398 -7.91 37.01 -7.80
N HIS A 399 -9.26 37.04 -7.85
CA HIS A 399 -10.07 35.91 -8.30
C HIS A 399 -9.41 35.25 -9.52
N PHE A 400 -9.22 33.95 -9.42
CA PHE A 400 -8.64 33.18 -10.50
C PHE A 400 -9.51 33.36 -11.76
N ASN A 401 -8.99 34.08 -12.75
CA ASN A 401 -9.74 34.46 -13.94
C ASN A 401 -9.53 33.49 -15.12
N GLY A 402 -8.89 32.34 -14.88
CA GLY A 402 -8.57 31.35 -15.91
C GLY A 402 -7.54 31.80 -16.96
N SER A 403 -6.98 33.00 -16.85
CA SER A 403 -6.01 33.51 -17.84
C SER A 403 -4.71 32.72 -17.80
N ARG A 404 -4.03 32.61 -18.95
CA ARG A 404 -2.71 31.99 -19.06
C ARG A 404 -1.71 32.60 -18.07
N THR A 405 -1.75 33.92 -17.90
CA THR A 405 -0.88 34.64 -16.96
C THR A 405 -1.14 34.22 -15.50
N ALA A 406 -2.40 34.08 -15.10
CA ALA A 406 -2.75 33.62 -13.76
C ALA A 406 -2.23 32.19 -13.52
N TYR A 407 -2.46 31.27 -14.47
CA TYR A 407 -1.92 29.90 -14.41
C TYR A 407 -0.39 29.89 -14.30
N THR A 408 0.33 30.67 -15.12
CA THR A 408 1.79 30.74 -15.08
C THR A 408 2.31 31.24 -13.74
N MET A 409 1.68 32.27 -13.17
CA MET A 409 2.11 32.86 -11.89
C MET A 409 1.95 31.87 -10.73
N ILE A 410 0.79 31.21 -10.64
CA ILE A 410 0.50 30.22 -9.60
C ILE A 410 1.46 29.04 -9.74
N ARG A 411 1.54 28.43 -10.93
CA ARG A 411 2.41 27.27 -11.17
C ARG A 411 3.87 27.57 -10.86
N SER A 412 4.36 28.75 -11.25
CA SER A 412 5.74 29.15 -10.96
C SER A 412 5.99 29.29 -9.46
N ALA A 413 5.06 29.86 -8.71
CA ALA A 413 5.21 30.02 -7.26
C ALA A 413 5.13 28.69 -6.49
N PHE A 414 4.20 27.81 -6.86
CA PHE A 414 4.08 26.47 -6.28
C PHE A 414 5.28 25.59 -6.64
N ALA A 415 5.78 25.67 -7.88
CA ALA A 415 7.03 25.02 -8.28
C ALA A 415 8.22 25.54 -7.46
N ALA A 416 8.37 26.86 -7.32
CA ALA A 416 9.45 27.46 -6.51
C ALA A 416 9.38 27.05 -5.03
N ARG A 417 8.18 26.88 -4.48
CA ARG A 417 7.99 26.39 -3.11
C ARG A 417 8.36 24.91 -2.98
N THR A 418 7.90 24.07 -3.91
CA THR A 418 8.28 22.65 -3.99
C THR A 418 9.79 22.49 -4.06
N ASP A 419 10.43 23.27 -4.93
CA ASP A 419 11.88 23.41 -5.07
C ASP A 419 12.59 23.72 -3.74
N SER A 420 12.06 24.67 -2.98
CA SER A 420 12.58 25.03 -1.66
C SER A 420 12.48 23.86 -0.68
N TYR A 421 11.33 23.18 -0.64
CA TYR A 421 11.10 22.04 0.24
C TYR A 421 12.05 20.89 -0.07
N VAL A 422 12.16 20.50 -1.35
CA VAL A 422 13.06 19.43 -1.79
C VAL A 422 14.51 19.77 -1.42
N ARG A 423 14.98 20.99 -1.71
CA ARG A 423 16.34 21.44 -1.34
C ARG A 423 16.62 21.41 0.16
N GLY A 424 15.59 21.53 0.99
CA GLY A 424 15.72 21.50 2.44
C GLY A 424 15.73 20.11 3.05
N ILE A 425 15.39 19.06 2.30
CA ILE A 425 15.34 17.70 2.85
C ILE A 425 16.74 17.18 3.14
N THR A 426 16.89 16.59 4.33
CA THR A 426 18.08 15.89 4.78
C THR A 426 17.76 14.45 5.14
N ALA A 427 18.75 13.57 5.05
CA ALA A 427 18.67 12.19 5.54
C ALA A 427 19.58 12.04 6.76
N GLY A 428 19.10 11.35 7.78
CA GLY A 428 19.86 11.09 9.00
C GLY A 428 19.07 10.29 10.03
N PRO A 429 19.73 9.87 11.13
CA PRO A 429 19.11 9.10 12.21
C PRO A 429 18.07 9.95 12.95
N ASN A 430 16.88 9.37 13.14
CA ASN A 430 15.69 10.18 13.32
C ASN A 430 14.56 9.38 13.97
N GLY A 431 13.99 9.89 15.08
CA GLY A 431 12.82 9.26 15.72
C GLY A 431 13.17 7.99 16.52
N PRO A 432 12.19 7.08 16.74
CA PRO A 432 12.42 5.84 17.46
C PRO A 432 13.48 4.99 16.75
N HIS A 433 14.32 4.30 17.54
CA HIS A 433 15.40 3.42 17.05
C HIS A 433 16.45 4.10 16.15
N GLU A 434 16.54 5.44 16.17
CA GLU A 434 17.48 6.21 15.34
C GLU A 434 17.40 5.87 13.84
N ALA A 435 16.19 5.51 13.38
CA ALA A 435 15.96 5.13 11.98
C ALA A 435 16.42 6.23 11.01
N VAL A 436 17.22 5.85 10.01
CA VAL A 436 17.65 6.80 8.97
C VAL A 436 16.46 7.11 8.07
N THR A 437 15.97 8.34 8.16
CA THR A 437 14.81 8.81 7.38
C THR A 437 15.10 10.16 6.73
N ALA A 438 14.46 10.39 5.57
CA ALA A 438 14.39 11.68 4.91
C ALA A 438 13.39 12.57 5.64
N ARG A 439 13.80 13.79 5.99
CA ARG A 439 12.94 14.73 6.71
C ARG A 439 13.02 16.13 6.12
N LEU A 440 11.86 16.77 6.04
CA LEU A 440 11.77 18.22 5.92
C LEU A 440 12.42 18.90 7.13
N ARG A 441 13.11 20.02 6.89
CA ARG A 441 13.50 20.93 7.97
C ARG A 441 12.29 21.33 8.79
N ASP A 442 12.51 21.59 10.08
CA ASP A 442 11.44 21.93 11.01
C ASP A 442 10.62 23.13 10.50
N ASP A 443 11.23 24.16 9.92
CA ASP A 443 10.51 25.32 9.37
C ASP A 443 9.58 24.95 8.20
N HIS A 444 10.07 24.19 7.22
CA HIS A 444 9.26 23.70 6.11
C HIS A 444 8.18 22.71 6.55
N TRP A 445 8.45 21.89 7.57
CA TRP A 445 7.47 20.95 8.09
C TRP A 445 6.27 21.69 8.70
N HIS A 446 6.50 22.76 9.47
CA HIS A 446 5.39 23.59 9.99
C HIS A 446 4.60 24.27 8.85
N GLU A 447 5.26 24.73 7.78
CA GLU A 447 4.56 25.25 6.58
C GLU A 447 3.63 24.19 5.98
N VAL A 448 4.11 22.96 5.81
CA VAL A 448 3.29 21.83 5.34
C VAL A 448 2.12 21.55 6.28
N GLN A 449 2.30 21.65 7.61
CA GLN A 449 1.19 21.47 8.56
C GLN A 449 0.12 22.54 8.42
N VAL A 450 0.49 23.82 8.23
CA VAL A 450 -0.45 24.92 8.00
C VAL A 450 -1.23 24.70 6.69
N LEU A 451 -0.53 24.34 5.60
CA LEU A 451 -1.17 24.06 4.30
C LEU A 451 -2.15 22.88 4.37
N LYS A 452 -1.77 21.80 5.08
CA LYS A 452 -2.64 20.65 5.36
C LYS A 452 -3.86 21.06 6.17
N TRP A 453 -3.68 21.92 7.18
CA TRP A 453 -4.77 22.43 7.99
C TRP A 453 -5.75 23.26 7.16
N LEU A 454 -5.27 24.16 6.30
CA LEU A 454 -6.11 24.94 5.38
C LEU A 454 -6.96 24.04 4.48
N THR A 455 -6.35 23.02 3.87
CA THR A 455 -7.06 22.08 3.01
C THR A 455 -8.13 21.31 3.80
N ARG A 456 -7.82 20.86 5.03
CA ARG A 456 -8.80 20.17 5.87
C ARG A 456 -9.98 21.07 6.24
N LYS A 457 -9.71 22.30 6.70
CA LYS A 457 -10.71 23.24 7.18
C LYS A 457 -11.61 23.76 6.06
N PHE A 458 -11.02 24.21 4.96
CA PHE A 458 -11.74 24.94 3.92
C PHE A 458 -12.18 24.09 2.74
N VAL A 459 -11.72 22.84 2.64
CA VAL A 459 -12.09 21.93 1.56
C VAL A 459 -12.76 20.67 2.12
N ILE A 460 -12.08 19.94 2.99
CA ILE A 460 -12.56 18.61 3.43
C ILE A 460 -13.75 18.72 4.40
N ALA A 461 -13.74 19.70 5.31
CA ALA A 461 -14.79 19.89 6.30
C ALA A 461 -16.08 20.56 5.75
N ARG A 462 -16.15 20.79 4.43
CA ARG A 462 -17.32 21.41 3.79
C ARG A 462 -18.54 20.49 3.84
N ALA A 463 -19.70 21.06 4.17
CA ALA A 463 -20.95 20.32 4.29
C ALA A 463 -21.37 19.60 2.99
N GLU A 464 -21.06 20.20 1.84
CA GLU A 464 -21.37 19.61 0.53
C GLU A 464 -20.59 18.32 0.28
N LEU A 465 -19.34 18.25 0.75
CA LEU A 465 -18.52 17.06 0.67
C LEU A 465 -19.04 15.99 1.64
N ALA A 466 -19.41 16.39 2.88
CA ALA A 466 -19.95 15.48 3.87
C ALA A 466 -21.23 14.77 3.40
N LEU A 467 -22.16 15.50 2.77
CA LEU A 467 -23.37 14.92 2.18
C LEU A 467 -23.05 13.83 1.14
N SER A 468 -22.08 14.11 0.27
CA SER A 468 -21.65 13.17 -0.76
C SER A 468 -21.00 11.93 -0.14
N GLN A 469 -20.15 12.10 0.87
CA GLN A 469 -19.48 11.02 1.58
C GLN A 469 -20.45 10.09 2.32
N LEU A 470 -21.54 10.62 2.88
CA LEU A 470 -22.60 9.83 3.51
C LEU A 470 -23.28 8.89 2.49
N GLY A 471 -23.65 9.43 1.32
CA GLY A 471 -24.23 8.64 0.24
C GLY A 471 -23.27 7.56 -0.28
N GLN A 472 -22.01 7.93 -0.52
CA GLN A 472 -20.95 7.05 -0.97
C GLN A 472 -20.68 5.90 0.01
N THR A 473 -20.61 6.21 1.31
CA THR A 473 -20.43 5.22 2.39
C THR A 473 -21.56 4.19 2.39
N ARG A 474 -22.81 4.65 2.23
CA ARG A 474 -23.98 3.77 2.16
C ARG A 474 -23.92 2.84 0.94
N VAL A 475 -23.67 3.41 -0.24
CA VAL A 475 -23.54 2.64 -1.49
C VAL A 475 -22.49 1.54 -1.36
N LEU A 476 -21.33 1.87 -0.79
CA LEU A 476 -20.23 0.93 -0.61
C LEU A 476 -20.63 -0.23 0.33
N ARG A 477 -21.17 0.08 1.50
CA ARG A 477 -21.63 -0.92 2.49
C ARG A 477 -22.71 -1.84 1.90
N ASP A 478 -23.73 -1.26 1.27
CA ASP A 478 -24.83 -2.03 0.65
C ASP A 478 -24.31 -2.97 -0.45
N THR A 479 -23.31 -2.53 -1.21
CA THR A 479 -22.68 -3.34 -2.26
C THR A 479 -21.89 -4.51 -1.67
N VAL A 480 -21.08 -4.27 -0.65
CA VAL A 480 -20.32 -5.33 0.05
C VAL A 480 -21.27 -6.36 0.66
N ALA A 481 -22.34 -5.91 1.32
CA ALA A 481 -23.35 -6.79 1.91
C ALA A 481 -23.98 -7.73 0.89
N ARG A 482 -24.41 -7.20 -0.27
CA ARG A 482 -25.00 -7.99 -1.36
C ARG A 482 -24.01 -8.96 -2.00
N LEU A 483 -22.74 -8.57 -2.14
CA LEU A 483 -21.69 -9.45 -2.64
C LEU A 483 -21.38 -10.58 -1.66
N LEU A 484 -21.42 -10.30 -0.35
CA LEU A 484 -21.26 -11.32 0.68
C LEU A 484 -22.37 -12.35 0.63
N GLU A 485 -23.63 -11.90 0.64
CA GLU A 485 -24.80 -12.78 0.51
C GLU A 485 -24.73 -13.63 -0.78
N TRP A 486 -24.41 -13.01 -1.92
CA TRP A 486 -24.27 -13.73 -3.18
C TRP A 486 -23.14 -14.75 -3.14
N SER A 487 -21.98 -14.38 -2.56
CA SER A 487 -20.83 -15.28 -2.45
C SER A 487 -21.11 -16.50 -1.58
N GLU A 488 -21.97 -16.39 -0.57
CA GLU A 488 -22.36 -17.52 0.28
C GLU A 488 -23.40 -18.41 -0.40
N ARG A 489 -24.30 -17.80 -1.20
CA ARG A 489 -25.39 -18.52 -1.88
C ARG A 489 -24.98 -19.23 -3.17
N ASP A 490 -24.20 -18.56 -4.03
CA ASP A 490 -23.83 -19.08 -5.36
C ASP A 490 -22.43 -18.60 -5.78
N PRO A 491 -21.36 -19.15 -5.18
CA PRO A 491 -20.00 -18.70 -5.45
C PRO A 491 -19.56 -18.92 -6.91
N ARG A 492 -20.15 -19.88 -7.63
CA ARG A 492 -19.75 -20.23 -9.01
C ARG A 492 -20.13 -19.19 -10.04
N ARG A 493 -21.08 -18.30 -9.71
CA ARG A 493 -21.56 -17.24 -10.60
C ARG A 493 -21.02 -15.85 -10.27
N LEU A 494 -20.11 -15.76 -9.29
CA LEU A 494 -19.45 -14.51 -8.96
C LEU A 494 -18.68 -13.96 -10.17
N PRO A 495 -18.47 -12.62 -10.23
CA PRO A 495 -17.55 -12.02 -11.18
C PRO A 495 -16.21 -12.76 -11.18
N ARG A 496 -15.65 -13.02 -12.38
CA ARG A 496 -14.47 -13.89 -12.54
C ARG A 496 -13.31 -13.51 -11.62
N THR A 497 -12.99 -12.21 -11.50
CA THR A 497 -11.93 -11.70 -10.62
C THR A 497 -12.21 -12.00 -9.14
N LEU A 498 -13.44 -11.80 -8.67
CA LEU A 498 -13.82 -12.13 -7.30
C LEU A 498 -13.73 -13.64 -7.03
N TYR A 499 -14.17 -14.45 -8.00
CA TYR A 499 -14.02 -15.90 -7.94
C TYR A 499 -12.55 -16.30 -7.82
N GLU A 500 -11.66 -15.73 -8.64
CA GLU A 500 -10.22 -16.01 -8.60
C GLU A 500 -9.56 -15.59 -7.28
N TYR A 501 -9.92 -14.41 -6.74
CA TYR A 501 -9.43 -13.98 -5.42
C TYR A 501 -9.86 -14.92 -4.31
N ARG A 502 -11.07 -15.47 -4.40
CA ARG A 502 -11.59 -16.43 -3.43
C ARG A 502 -10.88 -17.78 -3.52
N GLU A 503 -10.74 -18.33 -4.72
CA GLU A 503 -10.09 -19.63 -4.94
C GLU A 503 -8.59 -19.60 -4.66
N GLY A 504 -7.94 -18.46 -4.91
CA GLY A 504 -6.51 -18.25 -4.62
C GLY A 504 -6.18 -18.12 -3.12
N MET A 505 -7.15 -18.28 -2.21
CA MET A 505 -6.96 -18.23 -0.76
C MET A 505 -7.75 -19.34 -0.03
N PRO A 506 -7.37 -20.61 -0.20
CA PRO A 506 -8.15 -21.72 0.35
C PRO A 506 -8.12 -21.82 1.89
N ASP A 507 -7.16 -21.18 2.56
CA ASP A 507 -6.76 -21.57 3.93
C ASP A 507 -7.52 -20.87 5.09
N SER A 508 -8.68 -20.25 4.86
CA SER A 508 -9.52 -19.77 5.97
C SER A 508 -10.98 -19.52 5.55
N PRO A 509 -11.98 -19.79 6.43
CA PRO A 509 -13.36 -19.31 6.25
C PRO A 509 -13.46 -17.80 5.99
N THR A 510 -12.51 -17.01 6.53
CA THR A 510 -12.45 -15.56 6.37
C THR A 510 -11.81 -15.12 5.05
N SER A 511 -11.09 -16.01 4.35
CA SER A 511 -10.44 -15.70 3.08
C SER A 511 -11.42 -15.29 1.99
N GLY A 512 -12.58 -15.96 1.93
CA GLY A 512 -13.65 -15.60 1.00
C GLY A 512 -14.27 -14.23 1.28
N ARG A 513 -14.30 -13.81 2.55
CA ARG A 513 -14.80 -12.48 2.95
C ARG A 513 -13.79 -11.38 2.60
N ARG A 514 -12.49 -11.64 2.82
CA ARG A 514 -11.42 -10.73 2.38
C ARG A 514 -11.42 -10.55 0.86
N ALA A 515 -11.67 -11.62 0.09
CA ALA A 515 -11.74 -11.54 -1.37
C ALA A 515 -12.80 -10.54 -1.88
N ILE A 516 -13.90 -10.34 -1.14
CA ILE A 516 -14.91 -9.32 -1.47
C ILE A 516 -14.32 -7.91 -1.31
N LEU A 517 -13.56 -7.67 -0.24
CA LEU A 517 -12.88 -6.39 -0.02
C LEU A 517 -11.77 -6.17 -1.06
N ASP A 518 -11.03 -7.22 -1.43
CA ASP A 518 -10.05 -7.19 -2.51
C ASP A 518 -10.72 -6.81 -3.85
N TYR A 519 -11.87 -7.42 -4.17
CA TYR A 519 -12.62 -7.11 -5.38
C TYR A 519 -13.20 -5.69 -5.36
N VAL A 520 -13.86 -5.28 -4.28
CA VAL A 520 -14.48 -3.95 -4.19
C VAL A 520 -13.43 -2.84 -4.23
N SER A 521 -12.29 -3.02 -3.56
CA SER A 521 -11.18 -2.05 -3.62
C SER A 521 -10.50 -2.00 -4.99
N SER A 522 -10.63 -3.03 -5.83
CA SER A 522 -10.15 -3.05 -7.22
C SER A 522 -11.02 -2.30 -8.22
N LEU A 523 -12.17 -1.75 -7.80
CA LEU A 523 -13.07 -1.00 -8.67
C LEU A 523 -12.71 0.50 -8.69
N THR A 524 -13.13 1.20 -9.74
CA THR A 524 -13.26 2.66 -9.77
C THR A 524 -14.58 3.12 -9.14
N ASP A 525 -14.73 4.41 -8.88
CA ASP A 525 -15.97 4.97 -8.33
C ASP A 525 -17.18 4.69 -9.23
N ALA A 526 -17.03 4.91 -10.55
CA ALA A 526 -18.08 4.66 -11.53
C ALA A 526 -18.43 3.17 -11.67
N GLN A 527 -17.43 2.28 -11.60
CA GLN A 527 -17.65 0.83 -11.63
C GLN A 527 -18.42 0.37 -10.39
N LEU A 528 -18.06 0.85 -9.21
CA LEU A 528 -18.76 0.53 -7.97
C LEU A 528 -20.22 1.01 -8.02
N LEU A 529 -20.47 2.25 -8.47
CA LEU A 529 -21.83 2.79 -8.61
C LEU A 529 -22.66 1.95 -9.59
N THR A 530 -22.06 1.53 -10.71
CA THR A 530 -22.72 0.68 -11.71
C THR A 530 -23.06 -0.71 -11.13
N LEU A 531 -22.10 -1.32 -10.43
CA LEU A 531 -22.29 -2.61 -9.76
C LEU A 531 -23.40 -2.50 -8.71
N SER A 532 -23.36 -1.47 -7.87
CA SER A 532 -24.35 -1.22 -6.83
C SER A 532 -25.78 -1.13 -7.39
N ARG A 533 -25.97 -0.31 -8.44
CA ARG A 533 -27.27 -0.19 -9.13
C ARG A 533 -27.73 -1.51 -9.74
N THR A 534 -26.80 -2.29 -10.31
CA THR A 534 -27.11 -3.60 -10.90
C THR A 534 -27.57 -4.59 -9.83
N LEU A 535 -26.85 -4.69 -8.70
CA LEU A 535 -27.21 -5.55 -7.57
C LEU A 535 -28.50 -5.10 -6.86
N ALA A 536 -28.84 -3.81 -6.95
CA ALA A 536 -30.10 -3.26 -6.43
C ALA A 536 -31.29 -3.44 -7.39
N GLY A 537 -31.06 -3.90 -8.63
CA GLY A 537 -32.11 -4.01 -9.66
C GLY A 537 -32.55 -2.66 -10.25
N SER A 538 -31.82 -1.59 -9.99
CA SER A 538 -32.12 -0.21 -10.43
C SER A 538 -31.17 0.30 -11.54
N GLY A 539 -30.33 -0.58 -12.10
CA GLY A 539 -29.43 -0.24 -13.19
C GLY A 539 -30.13 -0.16 -14.54
N GLU A 540 -29.58 0.59 -15.50
CA GLU A 540 -30.13 0.70 -16.87
C GLU A 540 -30.18 -0.64 -17.62
N ARG A 541 -29.42 -1.65 -17.16
CA ARG A 541 -29.47 -3.04 -17.66
C ARG A 541 -30.37 -3.96 -16.82
N GLY A 542 -30.93 -3.45 -15.73
CA GLY A 542 -31.76 -4.21 -14.80
C GLY A 542 -33.22 -4.22 -15.25
N ILE A 543 -33.79 -5.42 -15.34
CA ILE A 543 -35.22 -5.72 -15.56
C ILE A 543 -35.69 -5.62 -17.04
N GLY A 544 -35.19 -4.69 -17.85
CA GLY A 544 -35.67 -4.52 -19.24
C GLY A 544 -34.90 -5.25 -20.35
N ASN A 545 -33.62 -5.61 -20.11
CA ASN A 545 -32.69 -6.08 -21.15
C ASN A 545 -32.03 -7.43 -20.81
N THR A 546 -32.76 -8.32 -20.14
CA THR A 546 -32.27 -9.66 -19.84
C THR A 546 -32.66 -10.62 -20.98
N PHE A 547 -31.66 -11.19 -21.66
CA PHE A 547 -31.90 -12.34 -22.54
C PHE A 547 -32.40 -13.50 -21.67
N PHE A 548 -33.67 -13.87 -21.83
CA PHE A 548 -34.17 -15.14 -21.34
C PHE A 548 -33.55 -16.25 -22.19
N VAL A 549 -32.61 -17.00 -21.62
CA VAL A 549 -32.24 -18.31 -22.16
C VAL A 549 -33.06 -19.33 -21.38
N PHE A 550 -34.05 -19.91 -22.07
CA PHE A 550 -34.92 -20.98 -21.56
C PHE A 550 -34.13 -22.24 -21.22
#